data_AF-X1VDZ4-F1
#
_entry.id   AF-X1VDZ4-F1
#
_cell.length_a   1.000
_cell.length_b   1.000
_cell.length_c   1.000
_cell.angle_alpha   90.00
_cell.angle_beta   90.00
_cell.angle_gamma   90.00
#
_symmetry.space_group_name_H-M   'P 1'
#
loop_
_entity.id
_entity.type
_entity.pdbx_description
1 polymer ?
#
loop_
_entity_poly.entity_id
_entity_poly.type
_entity_poly.pdbx_seq_one_letter_code
_entity_poly.pdbx_strand_id
1 'polypeptide(L)'
;MKCDIAIVGGGPAGLSAAIESVKNGCKVFLFEKSKEIGYPIHTSGGSWVDELEKLNVPMQFMHPIKCGDFVSTKKVISFKFNKSPSCILDVRGFYQYLAEKASLKGANLFVNARVIEPIIDMDQVTGFIVLINGKRYKINSKITIDASGFNAIIGRKIGLVSEPKCYGKGAEYELIAPNWDQEKVSFFFGRKIAPSGYAWIFPR
;
A
#
# COMPACT_ATOMS: atom_id res chain seq x y z
N MET A 1 -4.51 -25.67 -4.71
CA MET A 1 -4.81 -24.96 -5.98
C MET A 1 -3.51 -24.68 -6.72
N LYS A 2 -3.50 -24.56 -8.06
CA LYS A 2 -2.29 -24.33 -8.86
C LYS A 2 -2.44 -23.12 -9.79
N CYS A 3 -1.42 -22.28 -9.83
CA CYS A 3 -1.29 -21.07 -10.64
C CYS A 3 0.16 -20.92 -11.17
N ASP A 4 0.39 -19.98 -12.07
CA ASP A 4 1.75 -19.65 -12.50
C ASP A 4 2.40 -18.70 -11.48
N ILE A 5 1.67 -17.65 -11.09
CA ILE A 5 2.14 -16.62 -10.17
C ILE A 5 1.18 -16.51 -8.98
N ALA A 6 1.73 -16.66 -7.77
CA ALA A 6 1.01 -16.41 -6.52
C ALA A 6 1.55 -15.15 -5.85
N ILE A 7 0.66 -14.20 -5.53
CA ILE A 7 1.01 -12.88 -5.00
C ILE A 7 0.48 -12.77 -3.57
N VAL A 8 1.35 -12.39 -2.64
CA VAL A 8 1.00 -12.21 -1.22
C VAL A 8 0.83 -10.72 -0.95
N GLY A 9 -0.40 -10.26 -0.69
CA GLY A 9 -0.73 -8.87 -0.37
C GLY A 9 -1.47 -8.14 -1.49
N GLY A 10 -2.60 -7.50 -1.14
CA GLY A 10 -3.47 -6.72 -2.02
C GLY A 10 -3.25 -5.21 -1.94
N GLY A 11 -2.03 -4.78 -1.60
CA GLY A 11 -1.61 -3.39 -1.72
C GLY A 11 -1.28 -2.99 -3.17
N PRO A 12 -0.75 -1.77 -3.39
CA PRO A 12 -0.54 -1.24 -4.73
C PRO A 12 0.50 -2.06 -5.49
N ALA A 13 1.59 -2.49 -4.82
CA ALA A 13 2.61 -3.34 -5.40
C ALA A 13 2.04 -4.70 -5.86
N GLY A 14 1.24 -5.36 -5.03
CA GLY A 14 0.66 -6.66 -5.35
C GLY A 14 -0.37 -6.57 -6.47
N LEU A 15 -1.24 -5.56 -6.45
CA LEU A 15 -2.25 -5.33 -7.49
C LEU A 15 -1.60 -4.95 -8.83
N SER A 16 -0.58 -4.09 -8.82
CA SER A 16 0.19 -3.77 -10.03
C SER A 16 0.88 -5.00 -10.60
N ALA A 17 1.51 -5.81 -9.75
CA ALA A 17 2.12 -7.08 -10.17
C ALA A 17 1.08 -8.05 -10.76
N ALA A 18 -0.13 -8.11 -10.17
CA ALA A 18 -1.22 -8.93 -10.67
C ALA A 18 -1.65 -8.48 -12.07
N ILE A 19 -1.92 -7.18 -12.25
CA ILE A 19 -2.31 -6.57 -13.53
C ILE A 19 -1.28 -6.90 -14.62
N GLU A 20 -0.01 -6.73 -14.33
CA GLU A 20 1.03 -6.96 -15.34
C GLU A 20 1.20 -8.45 -15.65
N SER A 21 1.14 -9.30 -14.62
CA SER A 21 1.22 -10.75 -14.79
C SER A 21 0.11 -11.31 -15.68
N VAL A 22 -1.15 -10.88 -15.48
CA VAL A 22 -2.26 -11.36 -16.31
C VAL A 22 -2.24 -10.82 -17.73
N LYS A 23 -1.75 -9.59 -17.96
CA LYS A 23 -1.53 -9.07 -19.32
C LYS A 23 -0.57 -9.95 -20.12
N ASN A 24 0.39 -10.58 -19.44
CA ASN A 24 1.36 -11.50 -20.02
C ASN A 24 0.87 -12.96 -20.04
N GLY A 25 -0.44 -13.19 -19.89
CA GLY A 25 -1.07 -14.51 -20.06
C GLY A 25 -0.87 -15.50 -18.91
N CYS A 26 -0.37 -15.04 -17.75
CA CYS A 26 -0.16 -15.91 -16.60
C CYS A 26 -1.46 -16.18 -15.84
N LYS A 27 -1.62 -17.39 -15.29
CA LYS A 27 -2.66 -17.68 -14.30
C LYS A 27 -2.22 -17.11 -12.94
N VAL A 28 -2.89 -16.06 -12.48
CA VAL A 28 -2.48 -15.28 -11.29
C VAL A 28 -3.48 -15.42 -10.16
N PHE A 29 -2.99 -15.76 -8.97
CA PHE A 29 -3.74 -15.69 -7.72
C PHE A 29 -3.11 -14.66 -6.79
N LEU A 30 -3.92 -13.75 -6.23
CA LEU A 30 -3.50 -12.78 -5.23
C LEU A 30 -4.26 -13.00 -3.92
N PHE A 31 -3.56 -12.94 -2.80
CA PHE A 31 -4.12 -13.20 -1.47
C PHE A 31 -3.95 -11.99 -0.55
N GLU A 32 -5.07 -11.38 -0.14
CA GLU A 32 -5.15 -10.29 0.81
C GLU A 32 -5.66 -10.80 2.17
N LYS A 33 -4.95 -10.45 3.25
CA LYS A 33 -5.29 -10.89 4.61
C LYS A 33 -6.59 -10.23 5.12
N SER A 34 -6.86 -9.00 4.72
CA SER A 34 -8.04 -8.23 5.11
C SER A 34 -9.31 -8.74 4.42
N LYS A 35 -10.47 -8.43 5.01
CA LYS A 35 -11.78 -8.81 4.45
C LYS A 35 -12.11 -8.10 3.13
N GLU A 36 -11.43 -6.99 2.84
CA GLU A 36 -11.60 -6.21 1.62
C GLU A 36 -10.27 -5.56 1.22
N ILE A 37 -10.17 -5.15 -0.04
CA ILE A 37 -9.01 -4.42 -0.57
C ILE A 37 -9.13 -2.94 -0.19
N GLY A 38 -8.02 -2.35 0.26
CA GLY A 38 -7.96 -0.94 0.65
C GLY A 38 -8.47 -0.63 2.06
N TYR A 39 -8.67 -1.64 2.91
CA TYR A 39 -9.04 -1.45 4.31
C TYR A 39 -8.49 -2.54 5.25
N PRO A 40 -8.07 -2.21 6.49
CA PRO A 40 -7.86 -0.86 7.01
C PRO A 40 -6.76 -0.10 6.25
N ILE A 41 -6.85 1.23 6.25
CA ILE A 41 -5.85 2.11 5.64
C ILE A 41 -4.73 2.33 6.65
N HIS A 42 -3.48 2.25 6.20
CA HIS A 42 -2.27 2.40 7.04
C HIS A 42 -1.32 3.47 6.49
N THR A 43 -1.87 4.44 5.77
CA THR A 43 -1.13 5.55 5.17
C THR A 43 -2.07 6.72 4.93
N SER A 44 -1.55 7.93 5.10
CA SER A 44 -2.30 9.17 4.89
C SER A 44 -2.44 9.55 3.41
N GLY A 45 -1.92 8.72 2.49
CA GLY A 45 -2.09 8.91 1.03
C GLY A 45 -1.25 10.02 0.40
N GLY A 46 -0.45 10.76 1.17
CA GLY A 46 0.43 11.82 0.66
C GLY A 46 1.34 11.31 -0.48
N SER A 47 1.19 11.92 -1.66
CA SER A 47 1.81 11.46 -2.92
C SER A 47 2.21 12.65 -3.81
N TRP A 48 2.98 12.38 -4.86
CA TRP A 48 3.47 13.37 -5.81
C TRP A 48 2.67 13.31 -7.12
N VAL A 49 2.11 14.44 -7.55
CA VAL A 49 1.19 14.49 -8.71
C VAL A 49 1.89 13.99 -9.98
N ASP A 50 3.08 14.52 -10.29
CA ASP A 50 3.80 14.18 -11.53
C ASP A 50 4.16 12.67 -11.60
N GLU A 51 4.42 12.02 -10.47
CA GLU A 51 4.71 10.58 -10.44
C GLU A 51 3.45 9.73 -10.62
N LEU A 52 2.34 10.15 -10.02
CA LEU A 52 1.05 9.48 -10.21
C LEU A 52 0.54 9.63 -11.66
N GLU A 53 0.77 10.79 -12.29
CA GLU A 53 0.47 11.03 -13.71
C GLU A 53 1.28 10.09 -14.61
N LYS A 54 2.59 9.92 -14.38
CA LYS A 54 3.43 8.94 -15.11
C LYS A 54 2.93 7.50 -14.96
N LEU A 55 2.40 7.16 -13.78
CA LEU A 55 1.79 5.86 -13.51
C LEU A 55 0.36 5.73 -14.05
N ASN A 56 -0.15 6.74 -14.75
CA ASN A 56 -1.52 6.81 -15.28
C ASN A 56 -2.59 6.59 -14.20
N VAL A 57 -2.35 7.11 -13.00
CA VAL A 57 -3.35 7.13 -11.94
C VAL A 57 -4.43 8.16 -12.31
N PRO A 58 -5.73 7.79 -12.29
CA PRO A 58 -6.79 8.73 -12.61
C PRO A 58 -6.88 9.89 -11.60
N MET A 59 -7.08 11.10 -12.10
CA MET A 59 -7.17 12.32 -11.28
C MET A 59 -8.29 12.25 -10.22
N GLN A 60 -9.36 11.48 -10.46
CA GLN A 60 -10.45 11.30 -9.48
C GLN A 60 -10.00 10.69 -8.14
N PHE A 61 -8.83 10.04 -8.10
CA PHE A 61 -8.26 9.50 -6.87
C PHE A 61 -7.25 10.44 -6.21
N MET A 62 -7.00 11.61 -6.80
CA MET A 62 -6.04 12.59 -6.30
C MET A 62 -6.77 13.81 -5.76
N HIS A 63 -6.47 14.17 -4.52
CA HIS A 63 -6.88 15.44 -3.92
C HIS A 63 -5.69 16.42 -3.93
N PRO A 64 -5.57 17.32 -4.92
CA PRO A 64 -4.35 18.12 -5.12
C PRO A 64 -4.11 19.15 -4.02
N ILE A 65 -2.85 19.35 -3.65
CA ILE A 65 -2.42 20.25 -2.57
C ILE A 65 -1.58 21.38 -3.16
N LYS A 66 -1.91 22.63 -2.82
CA LYS A 66 -1.18 23.83 -3.26
C LYS A 66 -0.38 24.50 -2.17
N CYS A 67 -0.69 24.20 -0.91
CA CYS A 67 -0.11 24.87 0.25
C CYS A 67 0.54 23.85 1.19
N GLY A 68 1.76 24.15 1.64
CA GLY A 68 2.49 23.35 2.61
C GLY A 68 3.02 24.20 3.75
N ASP A 69 2.53 23.96 4.97
CA ASP A 69 3.03 24.61 6.18
C ASP A 69 4.05 23.73 6.88
N PHE A 70 5.19 24.33 7.25
CA PHE A 70 6.24 23.73 8.07
C PHE A 70 6.29 24.48 9.40
N VAL A 71 5.75 23.85 10.43
CA VAL A 71 5.52 24.43 11.75
C VAL A 71 6.57 23.90 12.71
N SER A 72 7.27 24.80 13.40
CA SER A 72 8.15 24.49 14.53
C SER A 72 7.72 25.27 15.77
N THR A 73 8.36 24.99 16.92
CA THR A 73 8.10 25.75 18.16
C THR A 73 8.49 27.23 18.08
N LYS A 74 9.25 27.64 17.06
CA LYS A 74 9.79 29.01 16.94
C LYS A 74 9.27 29.76 15.70
N LYS A 75 8.91 29.04 14.65
CA LYS A 75 8.61 29.61 13.33
C LYS A 75 7.66 28.74 12.56
N VAL A 76 6.80 29.39 11.78
CA VAL A 76 6.02 28.78 10.69
C VAL A 76 6.60 29.28 9.37
N ILE A 77 6.80 28.36 8.43
CA ILE A 77 7.15 28.68 7.04
C ILE A 77 6.08 28.06 6.15
N SER A 78 5.47 28.87 5.30
CA SER A 78 4.40 28.46 4.39
C SER A 78 4.89 28.55 2.95
N PHE A 79 4.64 27.50 2.19
CA PHE A 79 4.88 27.46 0.75
C PHE A 79 3.54 27.41 0.03
N LYS A 80 3.40 28.23 -1.03
CA LYS A 80 2.24 28.22 -1.92
C LYS A 80 2.74 28.02 -3.35
N PHE A 81 2.14 27.06 -4.05
CA PHE A 81 2.53 26.69 -5.40
C PHE A 81 1.43 27.04 -6.40
N ASN A 82 1.82 27.42 -7.62
CA ASN A 82 0.87 27.71 -8.71
C ASN A 82 0.24 26.42 -9.27
N LYS A 83 1.05 25.38 -9.46
CA LYS A 83 0.62 24.00 -9.76
C LYS A 83 0.77 23.17 -8.48
N SER A 84 -0.17 22.29 -8.19
CA SER A 84 -0.07 21.36 -7.06
C SER A 84 1.05 20.36 -7.27
N PRO A 85 2.14 20.38 -6.47
CA PRO A 85 3.22 19.40 -6.61
C PRO A 85 2.86 18.05 -5.98
N SER A 86 1.96 18.06 -5.01
CA SER A 86 1.53 16.89 -4.24
C SER A 86 0.02 16.77 -4.18
N CYS A 87 -0.45 15.61 -3.78
CA CYS A 87 -1.85 15.33 -3.53
C CYS A 87 -2.00 14.38 -2.34
N ILE A 88 -3.21 14.32 -1.80
CA ILE A 88 -3.63 13.24 -0.92
C ILE A 88 -4.39 12.22 -1.78
N LEU A 89 -3.89 11.00 -1.83
CA LEU A 89 -4.49 9.92 -2.60
C LEU A 89 -5.70 9.34 -1.86
N ASP A 90 -6.82 9.12 -2.54
CA ASP A 90 -7.86 8.20 -2.07
C ASP A 90 -7.33 6.77 -2.16
N VAL A 91 -6.63 6.35 -1.10
CA VAL A 91 -5.95 5.05 -1.02
C VAL A 91 -6.93 3.90 -1.20
N ARG A 92 -8.12 3.98 -0.58
CA ARG A 92 -9.13 2.92 -0.67
C ARG A 92 -9.68 2.84 -2.09
N GLY A 93 -10.18 3.96 -2.61
CA GLY A 93 -10.75 4.00 -3.96
C GLY A 93 -9.73 3.58 -5.01
N PHE A 94 -8.49 4.04 -4.90
CA PHE A 94 -7.44 3.67 -5.84
C PHE A 94 -7.07 2.19 -5.79
N TYR A 95 -6.95 1.58 -4.59
CA TYR A 95 -6.64 0.15 -4.49
C TYR A 95 -7.80 -0.70 -5.01
N GLN A 96 -9.04 -0.30 -4.74
CA GLN A 96 -10.22 -0.97 -5.28
C GLN A 96 -10.27 -0.87 -6.81
N TYR A 97 -9.94 0.29 -7.39
CA TYR A 97 -9.78 0.46 -8.83
C TYR A 97 -8.73 -0.47 -9.43
N LEU A 98 -7.55 -0.59 -8.79
CA LEU A 98 -6.52 -1.52 -9.24
C LEU A 98 -6.98 -2.99 -9.12
N ALA A 99 -7.71 -3.35 -8.07
CA ALA A 99 -8.27 -4.68 -7.90
C ALA A 99 -9.32 -5.02 -8.96
N GLU A 100 -10.23 -4.10 -9.26
CA GLU A 100 -11.18 -4.25 -10.35
C GLU A 100 -10.44 -4.46 -11.68
N LYS A 101 -9.45 -3.62 -11.98
CA LYS A 101 -8.63 -3.73 -13.20
C LYS A 101 -7.89 -5.05 -13.29
N ALA A 102 -7.36 -5.57 -12.18
CA ALA A 102 -6.70 -6.88 -12.12
C ALA A 102 -7.70 -8.01 -12.38
N SER A 103 -8.86 -7.97 -11.72
CA SER A 103 -9.92 -8.98 -11.83
C SER A 103 -10.51 -9.04 -13.24
N LEU A 104 -10.83 -7.89 -13.85
CA LEU A 104 -11.32 -7.80 -15.23
C LEU A 104 -10.34 -8.35 -16.26
N LYS A 105 -9.03 -8.32 -15.96
CA LYS A 105 -7.99 -8.92 -16.80
C LYS A 105 -7.72 -10.40 -16.50
N GLY A 106 -8.41 -11.00 -15.52
CA GLY A 106 -8.37 -12.43 -15.22
C GLY A 106 -7.61 -12.83 -13.95
N ALA A 107 -7.17 -11.87 -13.12
CA ALA A 107 -6.55 -12.21 -11.84
C ALA A 107 -7.59 -12.72 -10.85
N ASN A 108 -7.31 -13.81 -10.14
CA ASN A 108 -8.20 -14.29 -9.08
C ASN A 108 -7.74 -13.68 -7.76
N LEU A 109 -8.60 -12.86 -7.15
CA LEU A 109 -8.31 -12.16 -5.91
C LEU A 109 -9.02 -12.84 -4.75
N PHE A 110 -8.27 -13.23 -3.73
CA PHE A 110 -8.78 -13.85 -2.51
C PHE A 110 -8.60 -12.87 -1.36
N VAL A 111 -9.71 -12.41 -0.79
CA VAL A 111 -9.73 -11.64 0.47
C VAL A 111 -9.93 -12.57 1.66
N ASN A 112 -9.72 -12.05 2.86
CA ASN A 112 -9.73 -12.82 4.11
C ASN A 112 -8.82 -14.06 4.00
N ALA A 113 -7.68 -13.86 3.33
CA ALA A 113 -6.74 -14.87 2.88
C ALA A 113 -5.34 -14.60 3.46
N ARG A 114 -5.06 -15.18 4.63
CA ARG A 114 -3.80 -14.99 5.34
C ARG A 114 -2.78 -16.04 4.94
N VAL A 115 -1.70 -15.63 4.29
CA VAL A 115 -0.56 -16.51 4.00
C VAL A 115 0.21 -16.82 5.28
N ILE A 116 0.52 -18.10 5.48
CA ILE A 116 1.08 -18.64 6.74
C ILE A 116 2.54 -19.00 6.59
N GLU A 117 2.91 -19.80 5.59
CA GLU A 117 4.28 -20.27 5.42
C GLU A 117 4.57 -20.64 3.96
N PRO A 118 5.80 -20.39 3.49
CA PRO A 118 6.23 -20.84 2.17
C PRO A 118 6.32 -22.36 2.11
N ILE A 119 6.16 -22.90 0.92
CA ILE A 119 6.51 -24.28 0.59
C ILE A 119 7.82 -24.22 -0.17
N ILE A 120 8.83 -24.94 0.33
CA ILE A 120 10.19 -24.94 -0.22
C ILE A 120 10.49 -26.36 -0.69
N ASP A 121 11.02 -26.46 -1.90
CA ASP A 121 11.52 -27.70 -2.49
C ASP A 121 12.88 -27.42 -3.14
N MET A 122 13.94 -28.13 -2.74
CA MET A 122 15.31 -27.96 -3.23
C MET A 122 15.72 -26.47 -3.35
N ASP A 123 15.58 -25.72 -2.26
CA ASP A 123 15.86 -24.27 -2.15
C ASP A 123 14.99 -23.32 -2.99
N GLN A 124 13.96 -23.83 -3.67
CA GLN A 124 13.00 -23.03 -4.43
C GLN A 124 11.67 -22.88 -3.67
N VAL A 125 11.14 -21.65 -3.63
CA VAL A 125 9.76 -21.42 -3.19
C VAL A 125 8.80 -21.90 -4.28
N THR A 126 8.05 -22.96 -4.00
CA THR A 126 7.10 -23.59 -4.94
C THR A 126 5.63 -23.27 -4.60
N GLY A 127 5.42 -22.32 -3.68
CA GLY A 127 4.12 -21.81 -3.28
C GLY A 127 4.06 -21.54 -1.77
N PHE A 128 2.86 -21.59 -1.20
CA PHE A 128 2.66 -21.38 0.23
C PHE A 128 1.36 -22.01 0.76
N ILE A 129 1.25 -22.08 2.07
CA ILE A 129 0.02 -22.35 2.79
C ILE A 129 -0.71 -21.04 3.06
N VAL A 130 -2.02 -21.03 2.82
CA VAL A 130 -2.91 -19.89 3.07
C VAL A 130 -4.13 -20.32 3.87
N LEU A 131 -4.60 -19.47 4.77
CA LEU A 131 -5.91 -19.58 5.41
C LEU A 131 -6.89 -18.66 4.70
N ILE A 132 -7.86 -19.21 3.99
CA ILE A 132 -8.94 -18.43 3.33
C ILE A 132 -10.21 -18.68 4.11
N ASN A 133 -10.80 -17.63 4.69
CA ASN A 133 -11.98 -17.76 5.55
C ASN A 133 -11.77 -18.79 6.68
N GLY A 134 -10.57 -18.83 7.26
CA GLY A 134 -10.19 -19.76 8.32
C GLY A 134 -9.88 -21.20 7.86
N LYS A 135 -10.11 -21.55 6.59
CA LYS A 135 -9.80 -22.88 6.05
C LYS A 135 -8.41 -22.91 5.42
N ARG A 136 -7.66 -23.98 5.68
CA ARG A 136 -6.28 -24.14 5.21
C ARG A 136 -6.24 -24.69 3.80
N TYR A 137 -5.48 -24.02 2.93
CA TYR A 137 -5.26 -24.42 1.54
C TYR A 137 -3.77 -24.43 1.20
N LYS A 138 -3.39 -25.39 0.37
CA LYS A 138 -2.07 -25.44 -0.28
C LYS A 138 -2.15 -24.77 -1.65
N ILE A 139 -1.31 -23.77 -1.88
CA ILE A 139 -1.18 -23.07 -3.16
C ILE A 139 0.16 -23.44 -3.76
N ASN A 140 0.15 -23.96 -4.99
CA ASN A 140 1.35 -24.22 -5.76
C ASN A 140 1.49 -23.18 -6.88
N SER A 141 2.70 -22.66 -7.05
CA SER A 141 3.04 -21.63 -8.03
C SER A 141 4.44 -21.85 -8.59
N LYS A 142 4.68 -21.39 -9.81
CA LYS A 142 6.04 -21.33 -10.38
C LYS A 142 6.83 -20.17 -9.79
N ILE A 143 6.16 -19.03 -9.56
CA ILE A 143 6.73 -17.81 -8.99
C ILE A 143 5.84 -17.34 -7.84
N THR A 144 6.46 -16.98 -6.72
CA THR A 144 5.80 -16.27 -5.62
C THR A 144 6.29 -14.83 -5.57
N ILE A 145 5.38 -13.87 -5.53
CA ILE A 145 5.69 -12.45 -5.32
C ILE A 145 5.26 -12.07 -3.90
N ASP A 146 6.22 -11.70 -3.06
CA ASP A 146 5.94 -11.20 -1.72
C ASP A 146 5.72 -9.68 -1.76
N ALA A 147 4.45 -9.28 -1.77
CA ALA A 147 4.01 -7.89 -1.70
C ALA A 147 3.32 -7.59 -0.36
N SER A 148 3.69 -8.31 0.72
CA SER A 148 3.01 -8.24 2.03
C SER A 148 3.39 -7.02 2.89
N GLY A 149 4.02 -6.02 2.27
CA GLY A 149 4.46 -4.78 2.90
C GLY A 149 5.56 -4.99 3.94
N PHE A 150 5.56 -4.17 4.99
CA PHE A 150 6.55 -4.20 6.07
C PHE A 150 6.78 -5.59 6.70
N ASN A 151 5.75 -6.44 6.69
CA ASN A 151 5.82 -7.77 7.29
C ASN A 151 6.73 -8.73 6.50
N ALA A 152 6.88 -8.54 5.18
CA ALA A 152 7.69 -9.40 4.30
C ALA A 152 7.56 -10.90 4.63
N ILE A 153 6.32 -11.39 4.66
CA ILE A 153 5.91 -12.69 5.24
C ILE A 153 6.74 -13.84 4.68
N ILE A 154 6.89 -13.92 3.36
CA ILE A 154 7.66 -14.99 2.72
C ILE A 154 9.14 -14.70 2.91
N GLY A 155 9.58 -13.48 2.59
CA GLY A 155 10.99 -13.06 2.65
C GLY A 155 11.64 -13.32 4.01
N ARG A 156 10.96 -13.03 5.12
CA ARG A 156 11.46 -13.32 6.47
C ARG A 156 11.52 -14.81 6.77
N LYS A 157 10.50 -15.58 6.35
CA LYS A 157 10.41 -17.03 6.63
C LYS A 157 11.47 -17.84 5.90
N ILE A 158 11.95 -17.36 4.76
CA ILE A 158 13.05 -17.98 4.01
C ILE A 158 14.42 -17.34 4.31
N GLY A 159 14.49 -16.40 5.26
CA GLY A 159 15.74 -15.77 5.68
C GLY A 159 16.30 -14.71 4.72
N LEU A 160 15.57 -14.30 3.67
CA LEU A 160 16.02 -13.24 2.75
C LEU A 160 15.84 -11.83 3.32
N VAL A 161 14.87 -11.64 4.21
CA VAL A 161 14.57 -10.34 4.82
C VAL A 161 14.84 -10.41 6.32
N SER A 162 15.70 -9.51 6.81
CA SER A 162 16.00 -9.33 8.22
C SER A 162 15.19 -8.19 8.84
N GLU A 163 15.21 -8.07 10.16
CA GLU A 163 14.60 -6.93 10.85
C GLU A 163 15.26 -5.61 10.42
N PRO A 164 14.46 -4.56 10.15
CA PRO A 164 15.02 -3.28 9.74
C PRO A 164 15.83 -2.67 10.88
N LYS A 165 17.06 -2.22 10.59
CA LYS A 165 17.91 -1.54 11.57
C LYS A 165 17.33 -0.21 12.04
N CYS A 166 16.57 0.46 11.17
CA CYS A 166 15.90 1.73 11.43
C CYS A 166 14.45 1.64 10.94
N TYR A 167 13.50 2.07 11.77
CA TYR A 167 12.09 2.11 11.41
C TYR A 167 11.34 3.23 12.15
N GLY A 168 10.25 3.70 11.57
CA GLY A 168 9.35 4.68 12.17
C GLY A 168 8.04 4.04 12.61
N LYS A 169 7.47 4.51 13.72
CA LYS A 169 6.10 4.18 14.14
C LYS A 169 5.23 5.41 13.92
N GLY A 170 4.24 5.30 13.04
CA GLY A 170 3.22 6.31 12.83
C GLY A 170 1.91 5.90 13.52
N ALA A 171 1.17 6.90 13.99
CA ALA A 171 -0.21 6.76 14.40
C ALA A 171 -1.00 7.90 13.74
N GLU A 172 -2.18 7.59 13.25
CA GLU A 172 -3.04 8.52 12.54
C GLU A 172 -4.44 8.46 13.15
N TYR A 173 -5.11 9.60 13.16
CA TYR A 173 -6.50 9.72 13.58
C TYR A 173 -7.28 10.51 12.53
N GLU A 174 -8.34 9.89 12.00
CA GLU A 174 -9.27 10.57 11.09
C GLU A 174 -10.28 11.38 11.93
N LEU A 175 -10.44 12.65 11.60
CA LEU A 175 -11.37 13.55 12.30
C LEU A 175 -12.09 14.47 11.32
N ILE A 176 -13.26 14.96 11.72
CA ILE A 176 -14.05 15.92 10.95
C ILE A 176 -13.60 17.33 11.32
N ALA A 177 -13.00 18.05 10.37
CA ALA A 177 -12.58 19.44 10.53
C ALA A 177 -13.14 20.31 9.39
N PRO A 178 -14.39 20.81 9.49
CA PRO A 178 -15.08 21.47 8.39
C PRO A 178 -14.45 22.81 8.00
N ASN A 179 -13.69 23.43 8.90
CA ASN A 179 -13.01 24.70 8.67
C ASN A 179 -11.54 24.53 8.24
N TRP A 180 -11.09 23.30 8.00
CA TRP A 180 -9.73 23.05 7.51
C TRP A 180 -9.61 23.38 6.03
N ASP A 181 -8.52 24.07 5.67
CA ASP A 181 -8.19 24.39 4.28
C ASP A 181 -7.87 23.12 3.49
N GLN A 182 -8.73 22.80 2.53
CA GLN A 182 -8.64 21.58 1.74
C GLN A 182 -7.47 21.58 0.76
N GLU A 183 -6.87 22.73 0.43
CA GLU A 183 -5.70 22.77 -0.47
C GLU A 183 -4.37 22.75 0.30
N LYS A 184 -4.40 22.50 1.62
CA LYS A 184 -3.25 22.68 2.51
C LYS A 184 -2.92 21.44 3.34
N VAL A 185 -1.64 21.09 3.33
CA VAL A 185 -1.03 20.16 4.29
C VAL A 185 -0.18 20.93 5.29
N SER A 186 -0.11 20.42 6.52
CA SER A 186 0.77 20.98 7.56
C SER A 186 1.63 19.90 8.19
N PHE A 187 2.91 20.22 8.37
CA PHE A 187 3.90 19.37 9.03
C PHE A 187 4.39 20.07 10.29
N PHE A 188 4.41 19.35 11.41
CA PHE A 188 4.78 19.87 12.72
C PHE A 188 6.05 19.18 13.21
N PHE A 189 7.07 20.00 13.50
CA PHE A 189 8.39 19.57 13.90
C PHE A 189 8.73 20.05 15.31
N GLY A 190 9.53 19.26 16.01
CA GLY A 190 10.11 19.63 17.29
C GLY A 190 9.97 18.51 18.30
N ARG A 191 10.99 18.39 19.16
CA ARG A 191 11.10 17.25 20.08
C ARG A 191 9.93 17.09 21.05
N LYS A 192 9.23 18.20 21.36
CA LYS A 192 8.03 18.19 22.22
C LYS A 192 6.78 17.64 21.51
N ILE A 193 6.74 17.70 20.17
CA ILE A 193 5.61 17.26 19.34
C ILE A 193 5.87 15.83 18.84
N ALA A 194 7.01 15.65 18.15
CA ALA A 194 7.43 14.37 17.58
C ALA A 194 8.96 14.24 17.79
N PRO A 195 9.42 13.53 18.86
CA PRO A 195 10.83 13.45 19.25
C PRO A 195 11.80 13.08 18.14
N SER A 196 11.41 12.14 17.27
CA SER A 196 12.26 11.54 16.23
C SER A 196 11.55 11.49 14.87
N GLY A 197 10.68 12.44 14.59
CA GLY A 197 9.88 12.49 13.37
C GLY A 197 9.13 13.81 13.22
N TYR A 198 7.90 13.74 12.72
CA TYR A 198 7.00 14.88 12.58
C TYR A 198 5.55 14.42 12.80
N ALA A 199 4.68 15.35 13.15
CA ALA A 199 3.24 15.16 13.05
C ALA A 199 2.71 15.84 11.78
N TRP A 200 1.55 15.43 11.29
CA TRP A 200 0.97 15.97 10.07
C TRP A 200 -0.54 16.19 10.19
N ILE A 201 -1.06 17.09 9.37
CA ILE A 201 -2.50 17.26 9.11
C ILE A 201 -2.66 17.30 7.59
N PHE A 202 -3.33 16.29 7.04
CA PHE A 202 -3.65 16.19 5.63
C PHE A 202 -5.17 16.25 5.44
N PRO A 203 -5.67 17.04 4.48
CA PRO A 203 -7.08 17.06 4.13
C PRO A 203 -7.45 15.77 3.39
N ARG A 204 -8.73 15.42 3.41
CA ARG A 204 -9.27 14.23 2.75
C ARG A 204 -10.54 14.57 2.00
#